data_AF-A0A2T2Y738-F1
#
_entry.id   AF-A0A2T2Y738-F1
#
_cell.length_a   1.000
_cell.length_b   1.000
_cell.length_c   1.000
_cell.angle_alpha   90.00
_cell.angle_beta   90.00
_cell.angle_gamma   90.00
#
_symmetry.space_group_name_H-M   'P 1'
#
loop_
_entity.id
_entity.type
_entity.pdbx_description
1 polymer ?
#
loop_
_entity_poly.entity_id
_entity_poly.type
_entity_poly.pdbx_seq_one_letter_code
_entity_poly.pdbx_strand_id
1 'polypeptide(L)' 'MRGLSAQFFDLAALTAWQELAAEVTFYFRWTEDRAWGMTYSRLKWWVSQASRINKIRKSSRDE' A
#
# COMPACT_ATOMS: atom_id res chain seq x y z
N MET A 1 11.72 -30.53 -6.32
CA MET A 1 10.30 -30.24 -6.60
C MET A 1 10.23 -29.41 -7.87
N ARG A 2 9.60 -29.94 -8.93
CA ARG A 2 9.51 -29.32 -10.26
C ARG A 2 8.33 -28.35 -10.30
N GLY A 3 8.60 -27.12 -10.76
CA GLY A 3 7.73 -26.39 -11.69
C GLY A 3 6.39 -25.88 -11.16
N LEU A 4 6.41 -24.85 -10.32
CA LEU A 4 5.36 -23.82 -10.36
C LEU A 4 6.01 -22.60 -11.01
N SER A 5 5.50 -22.18 -12.16
CA SER A 5 6.02 -21.00 -12.84
C SER A 5 5.83 -19.78 -11.93
N ALA A 6 6.78 -18.85 -11.90
CA ALA A 6 6.64 -17.60 -11.15
C ALA A 6 5.35 -16.82 -11.52
N GLN A 7 4.80 -17.08 -12.72
CA GLN A 7 3.49 -16.60 -13.17
C GLN A 7 2.31 -17.21 -12.39
N PHE A 8 2.40 -18.45 -11.94
CA PHE A 8 1.33 -19.09 -11.14
C PHE A 8 1.14 -18.41 -9.78
N PHE A 9 2.22 -17.83 -9.23
CA PHE A 9 2.21 -17.08 -7.97
C PHE A 9 2.18 -15.57 -8.14
N ASP A 10 2.05 -15.05 -9.37
CA ASP A 10 2.17 -13.62 -9.73
C ASP A 10 3.01 -12.81 -8.73
N LEU A 11 4.27 -13.25 -8.56
CA LEU A 11 5.16 -12.76 -7.51
C LEU A 11 5.36 -11.24 -7.60
N ALA A 12 5.27 -10.69 -8.82
CA ALA A 12 5.32 -9.25 -9.07
C ALA A 12 4.10 -8.50 -8.49
N ALA A 13 2.90 -9.08 -8.57
CA ALA A 13 1.71 -8.53 -7.93
C ALA A 13 1.79 -8.64 -6.40
N LEU A 14 2.37 -9.73 -5.88
CA LEU A 14 2.66 -9.89 -4.45
C LEU A 14 3.66 -8.85 -3.94
N THR A 15 4.74 -8.57 -4.68
CA THR A 15 5.69 -7.51 -4.33
C THR A 15 5.04 -6.13 -4.36
N ALA A 16 4.25 -5.81 -5.40
CA ALA A 16 3.55 -4.53 -5.48
C ALA A 16 2.51 -4.36 -4.36
N TRP A 17 1.83 -5.45 -3.99
CA TRP A 17 0.90 -5.44 -2.86
C TRP A 17 1.61 -5.21 -1.53
N GLN A 18 2.74 -5.90 -1.28
CA GLN A 18 3.53 -5.76 -0.06
C GLN A 18 4.08 -4.34 0.11
N GLU A 19 4.57 -3.74 -0.98
CA GLU A 19 5.05 -2.35 -0.99
C GLU A 19 3.94 -1.37 -0.59
N LEU A 20 2.74 -1.49 -1.19
CA LEU A 20 1.61 -0.63 -0.83
C LEU A 20 1.14 -0.85 0.61
N ALA A 21 1.14 -2.09 1.10
CA ALA A 21 0.78 -2.39 2.48
C ALA A 21 1.74 -1.74 3.47
N ALA A 22 3.04 -1.81 3.20
CA ALA A 22 4.08 -1.15 4.00
C ALA A 22 3.96 0.37 3.96
N GLU A 23 3.73 0.97 2.78
CA GLU A 23 3.57 2.42 2.62
C GLU A 23 2.37 2.96 3.41
N VAL A 24 1.20 2.30 3.29
CA VAL A 24 -0.01 2.68 4.02
C VAL A 24 0.18 2.55 5.52
N THR A 25 0.79 1.44 5.98
CA THR A 25 1.07 1.21 7.40
C THR A 25 1.98 2.30 7.97
N PHE A 26 3.04 2.64 7.23
CA PHE A 26 3.99 3.67 7.63
C PHE A 26 3.34 5.07 7.67
N TYR A 27 2.63 5.47 6.62
CA TYR A 27 2.03 6.80 6.50
C TYR A 27 1.03 7.09 7.62
N PHE A 28 0.14 6.12 7.90
CA PHE A 28 -0.90 6.26 8.91
C PHE A 28 -0.47 5.84 10.33
N ARG A 29 0.79 5.40 10.49
CA ARG A 29 1.34 4.91 11.77
C ARG A 29 0.50 3.80 12.39
N TRP A 30 -0.02 2.90 11.56
CA TRP A 30 -0.77 1.74 12.06
C TRP A 30 0.19 0.75 12.70
N THR A 31 -0.17 0.28 13.89
CA THR A 31 0.62 -0.69 14.68
C THR A 31 0.19 -2.14 14.44
N GLU A 32 -0.90 -2.35 13.70
CA GLU A 32 -1.49 -3.66 13.42
C GLU A 32 -1.30 -4.05 11.95
N ASP A 33 -1.41 -5.35 11.66
CA ASP A 33 -1.41 -5.95 10.31
C ASP A 33 -2.63 -5.56 9.45
N ARG A 34 -3.33 -4.48 9.82
CA ARG A 34 -4.57 -4.04 9.21
C ARG A 34 -4.42 -3.81 7.71
N ALA A 35 -3.31 -3.20 7.26
CA ALA A 35 -3.02 -3.03 5.83
C ALA A 35 -2.67 -4.36 5.14
N TRP A 36 -1.98 -5.25 5.86
CA TRP A 36 -1.56 -6.58 5.37
C TRP A 36 -2.72 -7.57 5.21
N GLY A 37 -3.90 -7.27 5.77
CA GLY A 37 -5.14 -8.00 5.49
C GLY A 37 -5.98 -7.44 4.33
N MET A 38 -5.56 -6.36 3.67
CA MET A 38 -6.37 -5.67 2.66
C MET A 38 -6.16 -6.20 1.25
N THR A 39 -7.18 -6.07 0.41
CA THR A 39 -7.02 -6.30 -1.04
C THR A 39 -6.18 -5.20 -1.69
N TYR A 40 -5.53 -5.51 -2.81
CA TYR A 40 -4.73 -4.54 -3.58
C TYR A 40 -5.50 -3.27 -3.96
N SER A 41 -6.77 -3.41 -4.36
CA SER A 41 -7.65 -2.28 -4.68
C SER A 41 -7.89 -1.37 -3.48
N ARG A 42 -8.04 -1.95 -2.28
CA ARG A 42 -8.23 -1.23 -1.03
C ARG A 42 -6.95 -0.49 -0.63
N LEU A 43 -5.77 -1.11 -0.80
CA LEU A 43 -4.48 -0.46 -0.57
C LEU A 43 -4.28 0.75 -1.49
N LYS A 44 -4.55 0.61 -2.80
CA LYS A 44 -4.50 1.75 -3.74
C LYS A 44 -5.42 2.90 -3.34
N TRP A 45 -6.61 2.61 -2.82
CA TRP A 45 -7.52 3.64 -2.32
C TRP A 45 -6.92 4.40 -1.13
N TRP A 46 -6.26 3.71 -0.20
CA TRP A 46 -5.60 4.32 0.95
C TRP A 46 -4.40 5.19 0.56
N VAL A 47 -3.58 4.76 -0.41
CA VAL A 47 -2.50 5.58 -0.97
C VAL A 47 -3.03 6.86 -1.60
N SER A 48 -4.17 6.79 -2.29
CA SER A 48 -4.86 7.98 -2.79
C SER A 48 -5.32 8.91 -1.66
N GLN A 49 -5.83 8.38 -0.55
CA GLN A 49 -6.18 9.20 0.62
C GLN A 49 -4.96 9.86 1.26
N ALA A 50 -3.86 9.11 1.43
CA ALA A 50 -2.60 9.65 1.94
C ALA A 50 -2.10 10.82 1.07
N SER A 51 -2.16 10.67 -0.25
CA SER A 51 -1.80 11.72 -1.21
C SER A 51 -2.68 12.97 -1.05
N ARG A 52 -3.99 12.80 -0.86
CA ARG A 52 -4.93 13.92 -0.63
C ARG A 52 -4.63 14.65 0.68
N ILE A 53 -4.43 13.91 1.77
CA ILE A 53 -4.08 14.50 3.07
C ILE A 53 -2.76 15.26 2.98
N ASN A 54 -1.77 14.70 2.30
CA ASN A 54 -0.47 15.36 2.15
C ASN A 54 -0.59 16.68 1.36
N LYS A 55 -1.42 16.72 0.31
CA LYS A 55 -1.71 17.97 -0.43
C LYS A 55 -2.35 19.04 0.47
N ILE A 56 -3.33 18.66 1.31
CA ILE A 56 -3.98 19.58 2.25
C ILE A 56 -2.98 20.10 3.29
N ARG A 57 -2.14 19.21 3.85
CA ARG A 57 -1.09 19.58 4.81
C ARG A 57 -0.04 20.51 4.22
N LYS A 58 0.30 20.34 2.94
CA LYS A 58 1.23 21.23 2.24
C LYS A 58 0.60 22.61 2.02
N SER A 59 -0.64 22.64 1.51
CA SER A 59 -1.38 23.89 1.27
C SER A 59 -1.58 24.73 2.53
N SER A 60 -1.78 24.11 3.69
CA SER A 60 -1.97 24.80 4.98
C SER A 60 -0.67 25.24 5.65
N ARG A 61 0.49 24.83 5.13
CA ARG A 61 1.80 25.22 5.65
C ARG A 61 2.42 26.38 4.86
N ASP A 62 1.92 26.59 3.64
CA ASP A 62 2.34 27.68 2.75
C ASP A 62 1.47 28.96 2.91
N GLU A 63 0.48 28.94 3.82
CA GLU A 63 -0.27 30.10 4.36
C GLU A 63 0.26 30.52 5.73
#